data_AF-A0A1C6I2H3-F1
#
_entry.id   AF-A0A1C6I2H3-F1
#
_cell.length_a   1.000
_cell.length_b   1.000
_cell.length_c   1.000
_cell.angle_alpha   90.00
_cell.angle_beta   90.00
_cell.angle_gamma   90.00
#
_symmetry.space_group_name_H-M   'P 1'
#
loop_
_entity.id
_entity.type
_entity.pdbx_description
1 polymer ?
#
loop_
_entity_poly.entity_id
_entity_poly.type
_entity_poly.pdbx_seq_one_letter_code
_entity_poly.pdbx_strand_id
1 'polypeptide(L)'
;MKIRTDFVTNSSSSSFIIARKPKMNDKQKDAILRFVEKELLGKKILGPDSTEEEINKIFEEEWEFHGKDTQEKVRAALKAGKVVYSDWVSFEETEYYYADLFEEVWRIMEENGDGDFEGIETDLSY
;
A
#
# COMPACT_ATOMS: atom_id res chain seq x y z
N MET A 1 -35.99 40.25 7.03
CA MET A 1 -35.26 39.07 6.52
C MET A 1 -33.82 39.18 7.02
N LYS A 2 -33.41 38.39 8.00
CA LYS A 2 -31.98 38.32 8.40
C LYS A 2 -31.33 37.30 7.49
N ILE A 3 -30.55 37.77 6.52
CA ILE A 3 -29.65 36.90 5.76
C ILE A 3 -28.58 36.45 6.74
N ARG A 4 -28.61 35.18 7.13
CA ARG A 4 -27.48 34.55 7.79
C ARG A 4 -26.48 34.20 6.70
N THR A 5 -25.44 35.00 6.58
CA THR A 5 -24.24 34.67 5.81
C THR A 5 -23.33 33.81 6.69
N ASP A 6 -23.89 32.71 7.20
CA ASP A 6 -23.07 31.73 7.90
C ASP A 6 -22.47 30.88 6.78
N PHE A 7 -21.22 31.16 6.42
CA PHE A 7 -20.41 30.22 5.66
C PHE A 7 -20.42 28.92 6.46
N VAL A 8 -21.17 27.93 5.99
CA VAL A 8 -21.03 26.57 6.48
C VAL A 8 -19.67 26.11 5.98
N THR A 9 -18.64 26.26 6.82
CA THR A 9 -17.45 25.41 6.69
C THR A 9 -17.98 23.98 6.77
N ASN A 10 -17.99 23.27 5.64
CA ASN A 10 -18.18 21.83 5.69
C ASN A 10 -17.04 21.30 6.58
N SER A 11 -17.36 20.80 7.76
CA SER A 11 -16.42 19.92 8.43
C SER A 11 -16.26 18.73 7.49
N SER A 12 -15.05 18.50 6.97
CA SER A 12 -14.69 17.36 6.12
C SER A 12 -14.62 16.06 6.93
N SER A 13 -15.55 15.86 7.86
CA SER A 13 -15.56 14.71 8.75
C SER A 13 -16.97 14.15 8.92
N SER A 14 -17.03 12.83 9.05
CA SER A 14 -18.26 12.09 9.35
C SER A 14 -18.02 11.19 10.55
N SER A 15 -19.03 11.02 11.39
CA SER A 15 -18.99 10.07 12.51
C SER A 15 -19.59 8.73 12.09
N PHE A 16 -19.11 7.63 12.68
CA PHE A 16 -19.68 6.30 12.50
C PHE A 16 -19.98 5.64 13.85
N ILE A 17 -20.96 4.73 13.87
CA ILE A 17 -21.28 3.85 14.99
C ILE A 17 -21.43 2.45 14.43
N ILE A 18 -20.67 1.48 14.95
CA ILE A 18 -20.73 0.08 14.52
C ILE A 18 -20.91 -0.86 15.71
N ALA A 19 -21.61 -1.98 15.50
CA ALA A 19 -21.76 -3.05 16.46
C ALA A 19 -21.24 -4.36 15.87
N ARG A 20 -20.38 -5.06 16.60
CA ARG A 20 -19.80 -6.34 16.19
C ARG A 20 -19.61 -7.27 17.38
N LYS A 21 -19.47 -8.58 17.10
CA LYS A 21 -19.04 -9.55 18.11
C LYS A 21 -17.58 -9.25 18.54
N PRO A 22 -17.13 -9.71 19.73
CA PRO A 22 -15.78 -9.42 20.20
C PRO A 22 -14.68 -9.86 19.23
N LYS A 23 -14.83 -11.04 18.60
CA LYS A 23 -13.87 -11.59 17.63
C LYS A 23 -14.43 -11.60 16.21
N MET A 24 -13.55 -11.42 15.23
CA MET A 24 -13.89 -11.65 13.81
C MET A 24 -14.04 -13.15 13.59
N ASN A 25 -15.01 -13.53 12.78
CA ASN A 25 -15.06 -14.88 12.23
C ASN A 25 -14.09 -15.00 11.04
N ASP A 26 -13.82 -16.22 10.61
CA ASP A 26 -12.78 -16.47 9.60
C ASP A 26 -13.16 -15.90 8.23
N LYS A 27 -14.45 -15.91 7.85
CA LYS A 27 -14.92 -15.27 6.62
C LYS A 27 -14.62 -13.76 6.57
N GLN A 28 -14.73 -13.08 7.72
CA GLN A 28 -14.39 -11.66 7.82
C GLN A 28 -12.89 -11.44 7.70
N LYS A 29 -12.07 -12.27 8.37
CA LYS A 29 -10.61 -12.19 8.27
C LYS A 29 -10.15 -12.39 6.83
N ASP A 30 -10.64 -13.44 6.17
CA ASP A 30 -10.26 -13.76 4.77
C ASP A 30 -10.68 -12.65 3.81
N ALA A 31 -11.84 -12.02 4.03
CA ALA A 31 -12.31 -10.92 3.19
C ALA A 31 -11.47 -9.65 3.38
N ILE A 32 -11.06 -9.35 4.61
CA ILE A 32 -10.17 -8.23 4.92
C ILE A 32 -8.78 -8.49 4.34
N LEU A 33 -8.25 -9.71 4.49
CA LEU A 33 -6.93 -10.05 3.96
C LEU A 33 -6.87 -9.87 2.44
N ARG A 34 -7.88 -10.38 1.72
CA ARG A 34 -7.99 -10.15 0.26
C ARG A 34 -8.12 -8.67 -0.11
N PHE A 35 -8.80 -7.88 0.71
CA PHE A 35 -8.91 -6.44 0.49
C PHE A 35 -7.55 -5.76 0.66
N VAL A 36 -6.82 -6.08 1.73
CA VAL A 36 -5.47 -5.57 1.98
C VAL A 36 -4.51 -5.95 0.86
N GLU A 37 -4.49 -7.23 0.46
CA GLU A 37 -3.64 -7.71 -0.64
C GLU A 37 -3.93 -6.98 -1.96
N LYS A 38 -5.21 -6.63 -2.21
CA LYS A 38 -5.64 -5.99 -3.45
C LYS A 38 -5.42 -4.47 -3.46
N GLU A 39 -5.70 -3.80 -2.36
CA GLU A 39 -5.76 -2.34 -2.31
C GLU A 39 -4.52 -1.71 -1.68
N LEU A 40 -3.83 -2.41 -0.78
CA LEU A 40 -2.75 -1.83 0.04
C LEU A 40 -1.35 -2.39 -0.29
N LEU A 41 -1.23 -3.45 -1.09
CA LEU A 41 0.06 -3.92 -1.59
C LEU A 41 0.34 -3.46 -3.03
N GLY A 42 -0.68 -3.08 -3.77
CA GLY A 42 -0.56 -2.72 -5.19
C GLY A 42 -0.55 -3.93 -6.12
N LYS A 43 -0.02 -3.73 -7.33
CA LYS A 43 -0.02 -4.76 -8.39
C LYS A 43 1.23 -5.63 -8.25
N LYS A 44 1.07 -6.95 -8.42
CA LYS A 44 2.21 -7.86 -8.57
C LYS A 44 2.96 -7.54 -9.86
N ILE A 45 4.25 -7.22 -9.77
CA ILE A 45 5.08 -6.84 -10.93
C ILE A 45 6.07 -7.97 -11.27
N LEU A 46 6.78 -8.50 -10.27
CA LEU A 46 7.78 -9.56 -10.47
C LEU A 46 7.60 -10.67 -9.44
N GLY A 47 7.90 -11.90 -9.84
CA GLY A 47 7.96 -13.08 -8.97
C GLY A 47 9.37 -13.67 -8.94
N PRO A 48 9.65 -14.59 -8.00
CA PRO A 48 10.95 -15.26 -7.91
C PRO A 48 11.27 -16.12 -9.15
N ASP A 49 10.26 -16.40 -9.97
CA ASP A 49 10.31 -17.10 -11.25
C ASP A 49 10.43 -16.17 -12.48
N SER A 50 10.44 -14.85 -12.28
CA SER A 50 10.64 -13.88 -13.36
C SER A 50 12.02 -14.03 -14.01
N THR A 51 12.04 -13.93 -15.34
CA THR A 51 13.26 -13.99 -16.13
C THR A 51 14.06 -12.69 -16.06
N GLU A 52 15.37 -12.75 -16.36
CA GLU A 52 16.21 -11.55 -16.44
C GLU A 52 15.70 -10.54 -17.47
N GLU A 53 15.10 -11.01 -18.56
CA GLU A 53 14.50 -10.15 -19.58
C GLU A 53 13.29 -9.39 -19.03
N GLU A 54 12.40 -10.05 -18.29
CA GLU A 54 11.25 -9.42 -17.64
C GLU A 54 11.69 -8.42 -16.55
N ILE A 55 12.68 -8.78 -15.74
CA ILE A 55 13.22 -7.90 -14.70
C ILE A 55 13.82 -6.64 -15.31
N ASN A 56 14.69 -6.79 -16.32
CA ASN A 56 15.33 -5.64 -16.96
C ASN A 56 14.32 -4.76 -17.70
N LYS A 57 13.28 -5.35 -18.31
CA LYS A 57 12.20 -4.60 -18.92
C LYS A 57 11.50 -3.67 -17.92
N ILE A 58 11.14 -4.18 -16.73
CA ILE A 58 10.55 -3.35 -15.66
C ILE A 58 11.51 -2.24 -15.23
N PHE A 59 12.80 -2.56 -15.07
CA PHE A 59 13.81 -1.57 -14.66
C PHE A 59 14.02 -0.45 -15.68
N GLU A 60 13.75 -0.70 -16.96
CA GLU A 60 13.83 0.29 -18.03
C GLU A 60 12.53 1.09 -18.18
N GLU A 61 11.38 0.43 -18.10
CA GLU A 61 10.08 1.01 -18.40
C GLU A 61 9.46 1.79 -17.23
N GLU A 62 9.64 1.33 -15.99
CA GLU A 62 8.97 1.87 -14.81
C GLU A 62 9.91 2.78 -14.00
N TRP A 63 9.50 4.04 -13.81
CA TRP A 63 10.39 5.09 -13.30
C TRP A 63 10.90 4.80 -11.88
N GLU A 64 10.04 4.21 -11.04
CA GLU A 64 10.34 3.93 -9.63
C GLU A 64 11.44 2.85 -9.47
N PHE A 65 11.76 2.12 -10.55
CA PHE A 65 12.81 1.11 -10.58
C PHE A 65 14.13 1.58 -11.20
N HIS A 66 14.26 2.86 -11.59
CA HIS A 66 15.48 3.36 -12.25
C HIS A 66 16.68 3.48 -11.29
N GLY A 67 16.44 3.52 -9.98
CA GLY A 67 17.47 3.60 -8.95
C GLY A 67 18.31 2.33 -8.85
N LYS A 68 19.64 2.43 -8.93
CA LYS A 68 20.53 1.25 -8.82
C LYS A 68 20.35 0.49 -7.49
N ASP A 69 20.21 1.21 -6.38
CA ASP A 69 19.97 0.62 -5.06
C ASP A 69 18.64 -0.14 -5.03
N THR A 70 17.57 0.46 -5.57
CA THR A 70 16.26 -0.15 -5.75
C THR A 70 16.35 -1.45 -6.56
N GLN A 71 17.07 -1.44 -7.69
CA GLN A 71 17.28 -2.62 -8.52
C GLN A 71 18.03 -3.74 -7.78
N GLU A 72 19.07 -3.39 -7.02
CA GLU A 72 19.82 -4.35 -6.20
C GLU A 72 18.94 -5.00 -5.12
N LYS A 73 18.12 -4.19 -4.42
CA LYS A 73 17.16 -4.66 -3.43
C LYS A 73 16.07 -5.55 -4.04
N VAL A 74 15.51 -5.16 -5.19
CA VAL A 74 14.54 -5.98 -5.93
C VAL A 74 15.14 -7.34 -6.27
N ARG A 75 16.36 -7.38 -6.80
CA ARG A 75 17.05 -8.65 -7.12
C ARG A 75 17.30 -9.50 -5.88
N ALA A 76 17.69 -8.88 -4.76
CA ALA A 76 17.87 -9.58 -3.50
C ALA A 76 16.56 -10.19 -2.98
N ALA A 77 15.46 -9.44 -3.04
CA ALA A 77 14.13 -9.90 -2.66
C ALA A 77 13.66 -11.09 -3.51
N LEU A 78 13.80 -11.01 -4.84
CA LEU A 78 13.46 -12.10 -5.75
C LEU A 78 14.28 -13.36 -5.46
N LYS A 79 15.59 -13.21 -5.20
CA LYS A 79 16.48 -14.33 -4.83
C LYS A 79 16.11 -14.96 -3.48
N ALA A 80 15.53 -14.18 -2.57
CA ALA A 80 15.00 -14.66 -1.29
C ALA A 80 13.62 -15.35 -1.43
N GLY A 81 13.06 -15.45 -2.64
CA GLY A 81 11.76 -16.07 -2.89
C GLY A 81 10.57 -15.13 -2.73
N LYS A 82 10.82 -13.82 -2.54
CA LYS A 82 9.75 -12.82 -2.37
C LYS A 82 9.13 -12.43 -3.71
N VAL A 83 7.91 -11.92 -3.64
CA VAL A 83 7.18 -11.34 -4.78
C VAL A 83 7.24 -9.82 -4.64
N VAL A 84 7.47 -9.12 -5.75
CA VAL A 84 7.58 -7.66 -5.79
C VAL A 84 6.28 -7.06 -6.29
N TYR A 85 5.78 -6.09 -5.54
CA TYR A 85 4.58 -5.34 -5.85
C TYR A 85 4.92 -3.85 -6.04
N SER A 86 4.20 -3.16 -6.92
CA SER A 86 4.28 -1.70 -7.10
C SER A 86 2.91 -1.14 -7.47
N ASP A 87 2.62 0.06 -6.97
CA ASP A 87 1.54 0.93 -7.46
C ASP A 87 1.81 2.37 -6.98
N TRP A 88 0.94 3.29 -7.35
CA TRP A 88 1.00 4.68 -6.92
C TRP A 88 -0.24 5.09 -6.13
N VAL A 89 -0.07 6.03 -5.20
CA VAL A 89 -1.16 6.63 -4.42
C VAL A 89 -1.48 8.02 -4.96
N SER A 90 -2.74 8.27 -5.32
CA SER A 90 -3.20 9.57 -5.80
C SER A 90 -3.57 10.52 -4.66
N PHE A 91 -2.73 11.52 -4.39
CA PHE A 91 -3.03 12.56 -3.39
C PHE A 91 -3.93 13.69 -3.91
N GLU A 92 -4.18 13.76 -5.22
CA GLU A 92 -5.13 14.75 -5.77
C GLU A 92 -6.58 14.45 -5.34
N GLU A 93 -6.88 13.18 -5.05
CA GLU A 93 -8.22 12.71 -4.69
C GLU A 93 -8.32 12.23 -3.23
N THR A 94 -7.22 12.24 -2.47
CA THR A 94 -7.17 11.76 -1.08
C THR A 94 -6.31 12.64 -0.17
N GLU A 95 -6.71 12.76 1.09
CA GLU A 95 -5.91 13.46 2.10
C GLU A 95 -4.65 12.65 2.45
N TYR A 96 -3.58 13.32 2.91
CA TYR A 96 -2.32 12.68 3.35
C TYR A 96 -2.51 11.51 4.33
N TYR A 97 -3.58 11.52 5.14
CA TYR A 97 -3.95 10.40 6.01
C TYR A 97 -4.15 9.06 5.28
N TYR A 98 -4.35 9.07 3.97
CA TYR A 98 -4.46 7.86 3.18
C TYR A 98 -3.10 7.16 3.00
N ALA A 99 -1.99 7.91 2.90
CA ALA A 99 -0.64 7.33 2.92
C ALA A 99 -0.35 6.66 4.26
N ASP A 100 -0.73 7.31 5.38
CA ASP A 100 -0.57 6.76 6.72
C ASP A 100 -1.21 5.37 6.85
N LEU A 101 -2.34 5.11 6.17
CA LEU A 101 -2.99 3.80 6.18
C LEU A 101 -2.17 2.71 5.47
N PHE A 102 -1.50 3.04 4.36
CA PHE A 102 -0.62 2.11 3.66
C PHE A 102 0.61 1.80 4.52
N GLU A 103 1.28 2.85 5.01
CA GLU A 103 2.48 2.73 5.84
C GLU A 103 2.21 1.96 7.13
N GLU A 104 1.04 2.18 7.76
CA GLU A 104 0.64 1.43 8.96
C GLU A 104 0.50 -0.07 8.68
N VAL A 105 -0.13 -0.44 7.55
CA VAL A 105 -0.30 -1.85 7.18
C VAL A 105 1.05 -2.49 6.86
N TRP A 106 1.91 -1.82 6.11
CA TRP A 106 3.26 -2.32 5.82
C TRP A 106 4.10 -2.49 7.08
N ARG A 107 4.01 -1.53 8.03
CA ARG A 107 4.69 -1.64 9.32
C ARG A 107 4.18 -2.81 10.14
N ILE A 108 2.86 -3.05 10.19
CA ILE A 108 2.29 -4.23 10.85
C ILE A 108 2.83 -5.52 10.21
N MET A 109 2.92 -5.58 8.88
CA MET A 109 3.47 -6.74 8.18
C MET A 109 4.96 -6.95 8.48
N GLU A 110 5.75 -5.88 8.53
CA GLU A 110 7.17 -5.95 8.88
C GLU A 110 7.38 -6.43 10.33
N GLU A 111 6.66 -5.86 11.30
CA GLU A 111 6.78 -6.19 12.72
C GLU A 111 6.30 -7.60 13.07
N ASN A 112 5.39 -8.17 12.27
CA ASN A 112 4.74 -9.46 12.54
C ASN A 112 5.06 -10.54 11.51
N GLY A 113 5.96 -10.27 10.56
CA GLY A 113 6.24 -11.14 9.41
C GLY A 113 7.51 -11.99 9.53
N ASP A 114 8.24 -11.94 10.64
CA ASP A 114 9.48 -12.72 10.85
C ASP A 114 10.51 -12.59 9.70
N GLY A 115 10.54 -11.44 9.00
CA GLY A 115 11.42 -11.16 7.86
C GLY A 115 10.85 -11.46 6.47
N ASP A 116 9.60 -11.93 6.39
CA ASP A 116 8.90 -12.25 5.13
C ASP A 116 8.50 -11.00 4.33
N PHE A 117 8.36 -9.86 5.00
CA PHE A 117 8.08 -8.56 4.39
C PHE A 117 9.31 -7.65 4.43
N GLU A 118 9.47 -6.82 3.39
CA GLU A 118 10.54 -5.83 3.28
C GLU A 118 10.06 -4.67 2.39
N GLY A 119 10.08 -3.45 2.92
CA GLY A 119 9.85 -2.24 2.14
C GLY A 119 11.09 -1.86 1.33
N ILE A 120 10.95 -1.64 0.02
CA ILE A 120 12.06 -1.23 -0.86
C ILE A 120 12.03 0.28 -1.08
N GLU A 121 10.95 0.78 -1.69
CA GLU A 121 10.64 2.20 -1.89
C GLU A 121 9.22 2.44 -1.37
N THR A 122 9.09 2.71 -0.07
CA THR A 122 7.80 2.85 0.62
C THR A 122 7.55 4.25 1.15
N ASP A 123 8.42 5.21 0.83
CA ASP A 123 8.23 6.61 1.21
C ASP A 123 7.15 7.24 0.32
N LEU A 124 5.99 7.51 0.91
CA LEU A 124 4.85 8.13 0.24
C LEU A 124 4.80 9.65 0.50
N SER A 125 5.87 10.25 1.01
CA SER A 125 5.94 11.70 1.17
C SER A 125 5.96 12.41 -0.19
N TYR A 126 5.07 13.38 -0.35
CA TYR A 126 4.88 14.19 -1.56
C TYR A 126 5.10 15.67 -1.28
#